data_AF-A0A4P2QV98-F1
#
_entry.id   AF-A0A4P2QV98-F1
#
_cell.length_a   1.000
_cell.length_b   1.000
_cell.length_c   1.000
_cell.angle_alpha   90.00
_cell.angle_beta   90.00
_cell.angle_gamma   90.00
#
_symmetry.space_group_name_H-M   'P 1'
#
loop_
_entity.id
_entity.type
_entity.pdbx_description
1 polymer ?
#
loop_
_entity_poly.entity_id
_entity_poly.type
_entity_poly.pdbx_seq_one_letter_code
_entity_poly.pdbx_strand_id
1 'polypeptide(L)'
;MSSDPPGADYLDAIFAAIRGGAAQLTAMKAWLGSAQRAASSSSWRFQFLAAARAAHRRAGAYLDETEERLRRLGPDDQVPAPLDRLPRNVAAMRADLRAEEQHLHRLETEATARHEASSGARGKRSAS
;
A
#
# COMPACT_ATOMS: atom_id res chain seq x y z
N MET A 1 3.57 12.18 39.98
CA MET A 1 3.72 11.39 38.74
C MET A 1 2.31 11.17 38.23
N SER A 2 1.84 12.01 37.31
CA SER A 2 0.51 11.87 36.72
C SER A 2 0.52 10.64 35.83
N SER A 3 -0.25 9.63 36.18
CA SER A 3 -0.58 8.54 35.27
C SER A 3 -1.42 9.15 34.15
N ASP A 4 -0.88 9.23 32.94
CA ASP A 4 -1.68 9.59 31.78
C ASP A 4 -2.89 8.64 31.70
N PRO A 5 -4.09 9.15 31.37
CA PRO A 5 -5.24 8.29 31.22
C PRO A 5 -4.96 7.30 30.07
N PRO A 6 -5.26 6.01 30.22
CA PRO A 6 -5.00 4.97 29.20
C PRO A 6 -5.64 5.26 27.82
N GLY A 7 -6.52 6.27 27.73
CA GLY A 7 -7.10 6.74 26.47
C GLY A 7 -6.20 7.66 25.63
N ALA A 8 -5.24 8.38 26.21
CA ALA A 8 -4.35 9.29 25.46
C ALA A 8 -3.37 8.49 24.57
N ASP A 9 -2.67 7.52 25.16
CA ASP A 9 -1.77 6.60 24.44
C ASP A 9 -2.50 5.77 23.37
N TYR A 10 -3.78 5.45 23.61
CA TYR A 10 -4.58 4.64 22.70
C TYR A 10 -5.00 5.39 21.44
N LEU A 11 -5.47 6.64 21.57
CA LEU A 11 -5.80 7.48 20.42
C LEU A 11 -4.55 7.82 19.61
N ASP A 12 -3.42 8.08 20.27
CA ASP A 12 -2.15 8.31 19.59
C ASP A 12 -1.71 7.10 18.78
N ALA A 13 -1.92 5.88 19.29
CA ALA A 13 -1.64 4.65 18.54
C ALA A 13 -2.53 4.52 17.28
N ILE A 14 -3.81 4.91 17.35
CA ILE A 14 -4.71 4.93 16.18
C ILE A 14 -4.21 5.94 15.14
N PHE A 15 -3.92 7.17 15.54
CA PHE A 15 -3.42 8.19 14.61
C PHE A 15 -2.04 7.85 14.05
N ALA A 16 -1.17 7.21 14.83
CA ALA A 16 0.10 6.70 14.36
C ALA A 16 -0.08 5.61 13.29
N ALA A 17 -1.00 4.65 13.49
CA ALA A 17 -1.31 3.61 12.53
C ALA A 17 -1.89 4.18 11.22
N ILE A 18 -2.81 5.15 11.31
CA ILE A 18 -3.37 5.85 10.13
C ILE A 18 -2.26 6.56 9.34
N ARG A 19 -1.41 7.34 10.03
CA ARG A 19 -0.28 8.04 9.39
C ARG A 19 0.71 7.07 8.76
N GLY A 20 0.98 5.94 9.43
CA GLY A 20 1.81 4.86 8.90
C GLY A 20 1.23 4.27 7.62
N GLY A 21 -0.06 3.92 7.62
CA GLY A 21 -0.76 3.40 6.45
C GLY A 21 -0.76 4.39 5.28
N ALA A 22 -1.04 5.67 5.55
CA ALA A 22 -1.02 6.73 4.55
C ALA A 22 0.38 6.91 3.93
N ALA A 23 1.43 6.92 4.75
CA ALA A 23 2.81 7.02 4.28
C ALA A 23 3.19 5.84 3.37
N GLN A 24 2.77 4.61 3.72
CA GLN A 24 3.03 3.43 2.89
C GLN A 24 2.24 3.46 1.57
N LEU A 25 0.99 3.94 1.58
CA LEU A 25 0.21 4.17 0.36
C LEU A 25 0.90 5.19 -0.57
N THR A 26 1.36 6.32 -0.03
CA THR A 26 2.11 7.31 -0.81
C THR A 26 3.40 6.72 -1.38
N ALA A 27 4.17 5.97 -0.58
CA ALA A 27 5.38 5.30 -1.03
C ALA A 27 5.08 4.30 -2.15
N MET A 28 4.01 3.52 -2.02
CA MET A 28 3.57 2.58 -3.04
C MET A 28 3.26 3.28 -4.37
N LYS A 29 2.46 4.36 -4.34
CA LYS A 29 2.14 5.16 -5.54
C LYS A 29 3.41 5.72 -6.19
N ALA A 30 4.37 6.19 -5.39
CA ALA A 30 5.66 6.67 -5.90
C ALA A 30 6.47 5.57 -6.59
N TRP A 31 6.54 4.37 -6.00
CA TRP A 31 7.23 3.22 -6.61
C TRP A 31 6.55 2.75 -7.89
N LEU A 32 5.22 2.70 -7.93
CA LEU A 32 4.48 2.38 -9.15
C LEU A 32 4.75 3.39 -10.27
N GLY A 33 4.75 4.69 -9.95
CA GLY A 33 5.13 5.74 -10.90
C GLY A 33 6.55 5.58 -11.45
N SER A 34 7.50 5.15 -10.60
CA SER A 34 8.87 4.84 -11.03
C SER A 34 8.96 3.57 -11.89
N ALA A 35 8.21 2.51 -11.55
CA ALA A 35 8.12 1.30 -12.35
C ALA A 35 7.54 1.58 -13.76
N GLN A 36 6.55 2.47 -13.83
CA GLN A 36 5.91 2.85 -15.09
C GLN A 36 6.84 3.66 -16.01
N ARG A 37 7.68 4.53 -15.43
CA ARG A 37 8.69 5.30 -16.19
C ARG A 37 9.92 4.48 -16.56
N ALA A 38 10.24 3.42 -15.82
CA ALA A 38 11.38 2.57 -16.12
C ALA A 38 11.18 1.84 -17.45
N ALA A 39 12.27 1.73 -18.24
CA ALA A 39 12.25 0.96 -19.47
C ALA A 39 11.78 -0.49 -19.22
N SER A 40 10.99 -1.03 -20.14
CA SER A 40 10.29 -2.31 -19.94
C SER A 40 11.20 -3.52 -19.74
N SER A 41 12.45 -3.46 -20.22
CA SER A 41 13.47 -4.51 -20.08
C SER A 41 14.43 -4.27 -18.90
N SER A 42 14.23 -3.21 -18.13
CA SER A 42 15.17 -2.83 -17.07
C SER A 42 14.93 -3.66 -15.80
N SER A 43 16.01 -4.17 -15.21
CA SER A 43 15.99 -4.81 -13.88
C SER A 43 15.44 -3.86 -12.80
N TRP A 44 15.61 -2.54 -12.98
CA TRP A 44 15.04 -1.53 -12.10
C TRP A 44 13.52 -1.55 -12.06
N ARG A 45 12.84 -1.87 -13.17
CA ARG A 45 11.38 -1.95 -13.20
C ARG A 45 10.88 -3.02 -12.22
N PHE A 46 11.51 -4.19 -12.21
CA PHE A 46 11.18 -5.26 -11.27
C PHE A 46 11.49 -4.89 -9.82
N GLN A 47 12.58 -4.16 -9.57
CA GLN A 47 12.91 -3.67 -8.22
C GLN A 47 11.86 -2.67 -7.71
N PHE A 48 11.40 -1.74 -8.55
CA PHE A 48 10.34 -0.80 -8.19
C PHE A 48 9.00 -1.51 -7.93
N LEU A 49 8.64 -2.52 -8.73
CA LEU A 49 7.44 -3.33 -8.48
C LEU A 49 7.55 -4.11 -7.17
N ALA A 50 8.71 -4.68 -6.86
CA ALA A 50 8.95 -5.35 -5.57
C ALA A 50 8.82 -4.38 -4.38
N ALA A 51 9.36 -3.16 -4.51
CA ALA A 51 9.23 -2.11 -3.50
C ALA A 51 7.77 -1.64 -3.32
N ALA A 52 7.04 -1.45 -4.43
CA ALA A 52 5.61 -1.15 -4.39
C ALA A 52 4.82 -2.26 -3.68
N ARG A 53 5.12 -3.53 -3.94
CA ARG A 53 4.48 -4.67 -3.27
C ARG A 53 4.79 -4.72 -1.77
N ALA A 54 6.01 -4.39 -1.37
CA ALA A 54 6.37 -4.31 0.04
C ALA A 54 5.61 -3.18 0.75
N ALA A 55 5.50 -2.01 0.11
CA ALA A 55 4.72 -0.89 0.62
C ALA A 55 3.21 -1.24 0.71
N HIS A 56 2.66 -1.93 -0.29
CA HIS A 56 1.28 -2.45 -0.27
C HIS A 56 1.01 -3.30 0.98
N ARG A 57 1.85 -4.30 1.23
CA ARG A 57 1.68 -5.20 2.39
C ARG A 57 1.74 -4.45 3.71
N ARG A 58 2.66 -3.47 3.84
CA ARG A 58 2.77 -2.65 5.05
C ARG A 58 1.56 -1.73 5.23
N ALA A 59 1.07 -1.11 4.16
CA ALA A 59 -0.16 -0.32 4.19
C ALA A 59 -1.35 -1.18 4.63
N GLY A 60 -1.48 -2.40 4.09
CA GLY A 60 -2.49 -3.36 4.51
C GLY A 60 -2.44 -3.67 6.00
N ALA A 61 -1.25 -3.98 6.53
CA ALA A 61 -1.06 -4.26 7.95
C ALA A 61 -1.47 -3.08 8.84
N TYR A 62 -1.08 -1.85 8.50
CA TYR A 62 -1.49 -0.65 9.25
C TYR A 62 -3.01 -0.44 9.23
N LEU A 63 -3.67 -0.71 8.10
CA LEU A 63 -5.13 -0.61 7.99
C LEU A 63 -5.82 -1.69 8.83
N ASP A 64 -5.36 -2.93 8.80
CA ASP A 64 -5.89 -4.02 9.64
C ASP A 64 -5.78 -3.66 11.13
N GLU A 65 -4.63 -3.14 11.53
CA GLU A 65 -4.36 -2.69 12.91
C GLU A 65 -5.27 -1.53 13.32
N THR A 66 -5.49 -0.58 12.40
CA THR A 66 -6.37 0.57 12.63
C THR A 66 -7.83 0.12 12.76
N GLU A 67 -8.31 -0.74 11.87
CA GLU A 67 -9.68 -1.27 11.90
C GLU A 67 -9.95 -2.08 13.18
N GLU A 68 -8.99 -2.90 13.62
CA GLU A 68 -9.08 -3.61 14.90
C GLU A 68 -9.19 -2.65 16.09
N ARG A 69 -8.40 -1.57 16.10
CA ARG A 69 -8.49 -0.56 17.16
C ARG A 69 -9.79 0.24 17.12
N LEU A 70 -10.27 0.59 15.94
CA LEU A 70 -11.55 1.28 15.79
C LEU A 70 -12.71 0.40 16.29
N ARG A 71 -12.71 -0.91 15.97
CA ARG A 71 -13.72 -1.85 16.48
C ARG A 71 -13.78 -1.92 18.01
N ARG A 72 -12.66 -1.68 18.69
CA ARG A 72 -12.58 -1.67 20.16
C ARG A 72 -13.08 -0.37 20.79
N LEU A 73 -13.23 0.71 20.03
CA LEU A 73 -13.79 1.97 20.54
C LEU A 73 -15.31 1.90 20.76
N GLY A 74 -15.96 0.85 20.26
CA GLY A 74 -17.42 0.72 20.26
C GLY A 74 -18.01 1.08 18.89
N PRO A 75 -19.34 0.99 18.74
CA PRO A 75 -19.99 1.24 17.47
C PRO A 75 -19.91 2.74 17.10
N ASP A 76 -19.87 3.01 15.79
CA ASP A 76 -19.56 4.34 15.21
C ASP A 76 -20.47 5.48 15.72
N ASP A 77 -21.70 5.15 16.12
CA ASP A 77 -22.71 6.05 16.68
C ASP A 77 -22.44 6.49 18.13
N GLN A 78 -21.49 5.84 18.81
CA GLN A 78 -21.06 6.18 20.17
C GLN A 78 -19.70 6.90 20.20
N VAL A 79 -19.06 7.08 19.04
CA VAL A 79 -17.75 7.71 18.93
C VAL A 79 -17.92 9.23 18.72
N PRO A 80 -17.36 10.09 19.59
CA PRO A 80 -17.52 11.54 19.45
C PRO A 80 -16.77 12.08 18.22
N ALA A 81 -17.30 13.13 17.61
CA ALA A 81 -16.61 13.83 16.53
C ALA A 81 -15.24 14.38 17.00
N PRO A 82 -14.19 14.35 16.17
CA PRO A 82 -14.15 13.91 14.76
C PRO A 82 -13.80 12.42 14.57
N LEU A 83 -13.76 11.63 15.63
CA LEU A 83 -13.36 10.23 15.58
C LEU A 83 -14.39 9.36 14.83
N ASP A 84 -15.64 9.83 14.75
CA ASP A 84 -16.74 9.29 13.94
C ASP A 84 -16.39 9.18 12.44
N ARG A 85 -15.47 10.01 11.94
CA ARG A 85 -15.03 9.99 10.54
C ARG A 85 -13.93 8.98 10.25
N LEU A 86 -13.26 8.45 11.28
CA LEU A 86 -12.12 7.55 11.10
C LEU A 86 -12.49 6.26 10.37
N PRO A 87 -13.59 5.56 10.69
CA PRO A 87 -14.01 4.37 9.95
C PRO A 87 -14.18 4.64 8.45
N ARG A 88 -14.81 5.77 8.10
CA ARG A 88 -15.00 6.18 6.70
C ARG A 88 -13.67 6.48 6.01
N ASN A 89 -12.75 7.17 6.69
CA ASN A 89 -11.43 7.47 6.14
C ASN A 89 -10.60 6.21 5.91
N VAL A 90 -10.63 5.26 6.85
CA VAL A 90 -9.95 3.97 6.74
C VAL A 90 -10.54 3.14 5.60
N ALA A 91 -11.88 3.12 5.46
CA ALA A 91 -12.55 2.48 4.34
C ALA A 91 -12.13 3.07 2.98
N ALA A 92 -12.00 4.40 2.89
CA ALA A 92 -11.50 5.07 1.69
C ALA A 92 -10.04 4.67 1.38
N MET A 93 -9.16 4.67 2.40
CA MET A 93 -7.77 4.21 2.24
C MET A 93 -7.70 2.74 1.80
N ARG A 94 -8.61 1.89 2.28
CA ARG A 94 -8.70 0.48 1.86
C ARG A 94 -9.14 0.34 0.40
N ALA A 95 -10.09 1.14 -0.04
CA ALA A 95 -10.51 1.18 -1.44
C ALA A 95 -9.35 1.63 -2.35
N ASP A 96 -8.63 2.67 -1.94
CA ASP A 96 -7.41 3.15 -2.61
C ASP A 96 -6.34 2.05 -2.70
N LEU A 97 -6.08 1.34 -1.60
CA LEU A 97 -5.10 0.24 -1.56
C LEU A 97 -5.45 -0.85 -2.58
N ARG A 98 -6.72 -1.25 -2.67
CA ARG A 98 -7.22 -2.25 -3.64
C ARG A 98 -7.12 -1.76 -5.08
N ALA A 99 -7.43 -0.49 -5.34
CA ALA A 99 -7.32 0.07 -6.69
C ALA A 99 -5.86 0.04 -7.18
N GLU A 100 -4.93 0.39 -6.31
CA GLU A 100 -3.52 0.40 -6.63
C GLU A 100 -2.90 -1.02 -6.65
N GLU A 101 -3.46 -1.99 -5.92
CA GLU A 101 -3.12 -3.42 -6.06
C GLU A 101 -3.40 -3.92 -7.48
N GLN A 102 -4.57 -3.57 -8.03
CA GLN A 102 -4.92 -3.92 -9.41
C GLN A 102 -3.96 -3.28 -10.42
N HIS A 103 -3.53 -2.05 -10.15
CA HIS A 103 -2.54 -1.36 -10.97
C HIS A 103 -1.17 -2.05 -10.91
N LEU A 104 -0.71 -2.40 -9.71
CA LEU A 104 0.52 -3.17 -9.49
C LEU A 104 0.49 -4.50 -10.26
N HIS A 105 -0.59 -5.26 -10.12
CA HIS A 105 -0.76 -6.54 -10.81
C HIS A 105 -0.68 -6.39 -12.33
N ARG A 106 -1.33 -5.36 -12.88
CA ARG A 106 -1.28 -5.06 -14.32
C ARG A 106 0.15 -4.78 -14.80
N LEU A 107 0.90 -3.96 -14.08
CA LEU A 107 2.28 -3.59 -14.45
C LEU A 107 3.24 -4.78 -14.33
N GLU A 108 3.00 -5.69 -13.38
CA GLU A 108 3.75 -6.94 -13.22
C GLU A 108 3.52 -7.91 -14.37
N THR A 109 2.26 -8.10 -14.78
CA THR A 109 1.91 -8.92 -15.94
C THR A 109 2.53 -8.36 -17.22
N GLU A 110 2.45 -7.05 -17.42
CA GLU A 110 3.06 -6.36 -18.56
C GLU A 110 4.59 -6.51 -18.58
N ALA A 111 5.25 -6.35 -17.43
CA ALA A 111 6.69 -6.49 -17.30
C ALA A 111 7.16 -7.92 -17.63
N THR A 112 6.42 -8.92 -17.13
CA THR A 112 6.73 -10.34 -17.34
C THR A 112 6.59 -10.72 -18.81
N ALA A 113 5.46 -10.37 -19.45
CA ALA A 113 5.21 -10.67 -20.86
C ALA A 113 6.26 -10.05 -21.80
N ARG A 114 6.71 -8.82 -21.52
CA ARG A 114 7.76 -8.16 -22.32
C ARG A 114 9.14 -8.75 -22.08
N HIS A 115 9.44 -9.19 -20.86
CA HIS A 115 10.70 -9.86 -20.56
C HIS A 115 10.82 -11.18 -21.33
N GLU A 116 9.75 -11.97 -21.37
CA GLU A 116 9.70 -13.22 -22.15
C GLU A 116 9.87 -12.97 -23.66
N ALA A 117 9.17 -11.97 -24.21
CA ALA A 117 9.28 -11.61 -25.63
C ALA A 117 10.71 -11.18 -26.03
N SER A 118 11.38 -10.41 -25.18
CA SER A 118 12.76 -9.95 -25.43
C SER A 118 13.81 -11.07 -25.29
N SER A 119 13.59 -12.01 -24.36
CA SER A 119 14.41 -13.22 -24.22
C SER A 119 14.28 -14.15 -25.43
N GLY A 120 13.05 -14.40 -25.89
CA GLY A 120 12.79 -15.26 -27.06
C GLY A 120 13.33 -14.68 -28.38
N ALA A 121 13.29 -13.36 -28.56
CA ALA A 121 13.85 -12.70 -29.74
C ALA A 121 15.38 -12.74 -29.78
N ARG A 122 16.05 -12.70 -28.62
CA ARG A 122 17.52 -12.78 -28.52
C ARG A 122 18.05 -14.18 -28.84
N GLY A 123 17.34 -15.23 -28.44
CA GLY A 123 17.70 -16.62 -28.75
C GLY A 123 17.63 -16.97 -30.23
N LYS A 124 16.69 -16.39 -30.98
CA LYS A 124 16.54 -16.64 -32.44
C LYS A 124 17.62 -15.99 -33.30
N ARG A 125 18.26 -14.91 -32.84
CA ARG A 125 19.31 -14.20 -33.60
C ARG A 125 20.71 -14.80 -33.49
N SER A 126 20.94 -15.73 -32.56
CA SER A 126 22.23 -16.40 -32.39
C SER A 126 22.34 -17.72 -33.17
N ALA A 127 21.31 -18.07 -33.93
CA ALA A 127 21.23 -19.31 -34.71
C ALA A 127 21.23 -19.06 -36.23
N SER A 128 21.75 -17.92 -36.69
CA SER A 128 21.88 -17.57 -38.12
C SER A 128 23.30 -17.14 -38.45
#